data_AF-A0A534GBU5-F1
#
_entry.id   AF-A0A534GBU5-F1
#
_cell.length_a   1.000
_cell.length_b   1.000
_cell.length_c   1.000
_cell.angle_alpha   90.00
_cell.angle_beta   90.00
_cell.angle_gamma   90.00
#
_symmetry.space_group_name_H-M   'P 1'
#
loop_
_entity.id
_entity.type
_entity.pdbx_description
1 polymer ?
#
loop_
_entity_poly.entity_id
_entity_poly.type
_entity_poly.pdbx_seq_one_letter_code
_entity_poly.pdbx_strand_id
1 'polypeptide(L)'
;MSAMGEMPMPGGWTMSMAWMRMPGQTWPSAAASFLGMWVVMMVAMMLPSLAPILWRYRQALGRTGEACLGRLATLVGVGYFFAWTVFGMLAFPLGAALAAIEMQQPALARAVPIAAGMVVLIAGFLQLTAWKAHHLACCREAPARGRTLPADAGTAWRHGLRLGLHCSYCCAGLTALLLVSGVMELRAMAVVAAAVTVERLAPAGERVARAIGAVIVGAGLTLIARAAALG
;
A
#
# COMPACT_ATOMS: atom_id res chain seq x y z
N MET A 1 -13.41 -9.83 -18.42
CA MET A 1 -13.32 -10.94 -17.44
C MET A 1 -14.20 -10.54 -16.27
N SER A 2 -15.32 -11.24 -16.09
CA SER A 2 -16.35 -10.91 -15.11
C SER A 2 -15.78 -10.84 -13.69
N ALA A 3 -16.04 -9.74 -12.99
CA ALA A 3 -15.72 -9.57 -11.58
C ALA A 3 -16.60 -10.50 -10.74
N MET A 4 -16.22 -11.79 -10.62
CA MET A 4 -16.95 -12.80 -9.84
C MET A 4 -16.86 -12.57 -8.31
N GLY A 5 -16.34 -11.42 -7.86
CA GLY A 5 -16.10 -11.09 -6.46
C GLY A 5 -16.60 -9.70 -6.08
N GLU A 6 -17.54 -9.13 -6.83
CA GLU A 6 -18.10 -7.80 -6.57
C GLU A 6 -19.62 -7.86 -6.40
N MET A 7 -20.11 -7.33 -5.29
CA MET A 7 -21.54 -7.24 -4.98
C MET A 7 -22.05 -5.83 -5.33
N PRO A 8 -23.08 -5.69 -6.18
CA PRO A 8 -23.65 -4.38 -6.49
C PRO A 8 -24.34 -3.78 -5.26
N MET A 9 -24.02 -2.53 -4.96
CA MET A 9 -24.54 -1.80 -3.81
C MET A 9 -25.45 -0.64 -4.23
N PRO A 10 -26.40 -0.22 -3.36
CA PRO A 10 -27.20 0.98 -3.59
C PRO A 10 -26.31 2.21 -3.80
N GLY A 11 -26.55 2.95 -4.89
CA GLY A 11 -25.70 4.08 -5.30
C GLY A 11 -24.78 3.79 -6.50
N GLY A 12 -24.94 2.65 -7.17
CA GLY A 12 -24.29 2.37 -8.46
C GLY A 12 -22.81 2.00 -8.38
N TRP A 13 -22.35 1.54 -7.21
CA TRP A 13 -20.98 1.08 -6.97
C TRP A 13 -20.96 -0.39 -6.56
N THR A 14 -19.77 -1.00 -6.54
CA THR A 14 -19.58 -2.42 -6.20
C THR A 14 -18.72 -2.58 -4.94
N MET A 15 -19.14 -3.48 -4.04
CA MET A 15 -18.39 -3.86 -2.86
C MET A 15 -17.58 -5.13 -3.15
N SER A 16 -16.29 -5.12 -2.82
CA SER A 16 -15.46 -6.32 -2.93
C SER A 16 -15.85 -7.36 -1.88
N MET A 17 -16.06 -8.60 -2.33
CA MET A 17 -16.35 -9.76 -1.47
C MET A 17 -15.17 -10.12 -0.55
N ALA A 18 -13.97 -9.57 -0.78
CA ALA A 18 -12.78 -9.79 0.05
C ALA A 18 -12.95 -9.29 1.51
N TRP A 19 -13.87 -8.35 1.72
CA TRP A 19 -14.21 -7.82 3.05
C TRP A 19 -15.30 -8.62 3.76
N MET A 20 -15.90 -9.58 3.08
CA MET A 20 -17.02 -10.35 3.58
C MET A 20 -16.62 -11.79 3.92
N ARG A 21 -17.30 -12.31 4.93
CA ARG A 21 -17.21 -13.72 5.31
C ARG A 21 -18.00 -14.56 4.31
N MET A 22 -17.35 -15.52 3.68
CA MET A 22 -18.04 -16.51 2.85
C MET A 22 -18.94 -17.41 3.72
N PRO A 23 -20.13 -17.81 3.23
CA PRO A 23 -21.00 -18.74 3.96
C PRO A 23 -20.24 -20.01 4.36
N GLY A 24 -20.24 -20.35 5.66
CA GLY A 24 -19.52 -21.52 6.20
C GLY A 24 -18.05 -21.29 6.60
N GLN A 25 -17.45 -20.16 6.25
CA GLN A 25 -16.08 -19.81 6.71
C GLN A 25 -16.10 -19.30 8.15
N THR A 26 -15.00 -19.28 8.92
CA THR A 26 -14.91 -18.58 10.22
C THR A 26 -14.21 -17.22 10.07
N TRP A 27 -14.42 -16.28 11.00
CA TRP A 27 -13.73 -14.98 10.97
C TRP A 27 -12.20 -15.08 10.90
N PRO A 28 -11.53 -15.97 11.66
CA PRO A 28 -10.08 -16.16 11.55
C PRO A 28 -9.66 -16.72 10.19
N SER A 29 -10.47 -17.59 9.58
CA SER A 29 -10.21 -18.15 8.24
C SER A 29 -10.34 -17.10 7.14
N ALA A 30 -11.32 -16.21 7.24
CA ALA A 30 -11.46 -15.06 6.34
C ALA A 30 -10.25 -14.12 6.46
N ALA A 31 -9.86 -13.79 7.69
CA ALA A 31 -8.69 -12.95 7.97
C ALA A 31 -7.39 -13.58 7.44
N ALA A 32 -7.20 -14.89 7.63
CA ALA A 32 -6.03 -15.61 7.12
C ALA A 32 -5.97 -15.61 5.59
N SER A 33 -7.12 -15.80 4.93
CA SER A 33 -7.22 -15.77 3.45
C SER A 33 -6.92 -14.38 2.90
N PHE A 34 -7.50 -13.34 3.51
CA PHE A 34 -7.21 -11.94 3.18
C PHE A 34 -5.74 -11.62 3.39
N LEU A 35 -5.17 -12.02 4.53
CA LEU A 35 -3.77 -11.75 4.85
C LEU A 35 -2.81 -12.46 3.88
N GLY A 36 -3.12 -13.71 3.50
CA GLY A 36 -2.36 -14.45 2.49
C GLY A 36 -2.36 -13.72 1.14
N MET A 37 -3.54 -13.33 0.65
CA MET A 37 -3.67 -12.57 -0.59
C MET A 37 -2.97 -11.20 -0.51
N TRP A 38 -3.17 -10.47 0.59
CA TRP A 38 -2.57 -9.18 0.87
C TRP A 38 -1.05 -9.24 0.86
N VAL A 39 -0.46 -10.23 1.54
CA VAL A 39 0.99 -10.40 1.58
C VAL A 39 1.53 -10.72 0.19
N VAL A 40 0.92 -11.65 -0.55
CA VAL A 40 1.34 -11.98 -1.93
C VAL A 40 1.29 -10.75 -2.83
N MET A 41 0.20 -9.98 -2.75
CA MET A 41 0.02 -8.74 -3.50
C MET A 41 1.09 -7.70 -3.11
N MET A 42 1.29 -7.45 -1.82
CA MET A 42 2.28 -6.47 -1.36
C MET A 42 3.71 -6.89 -1.71
N VAL A 43 4.03 -8.18 -1.66
CA VAL A 43 5.29 -8.72 -2.16
C VAL A 43 5.44 -8.40 -3.64
N ALA A 44 4.46 -8.75 -4.47
CA ALA A 44 4.53 -8.49 -5.91
C ALA A 44 4.71 -6.99 -6.24
N MET A 45 3.99 -6.12 -5.55
CA MET A 45 4.00 -4.67 -5.82
C MET A 45 5.24 -3.96 -5.27
N MET A 46 5.73 -4.37 -4.11
CA MET A 46 6.81 -3.66 -3.41
C MET A 46 8.20 -4.24 -3.67
N LEU A 47 8.30 -5.49 -4.12
CA LEU A 47 9.58 -6.13 -4.46
C LEU A 47 10.41 -5.33 -5.48
N PRO A 48 9.84 -4.76 -6.57
CA PRO A 48 10.59 -3.92 -7.50
C PRO A 48 11.24 -2.70 -6.83
N SER A 49 10.56 -2.13 -5.83
CA SER A 49 11.04 -0.98 -5.08
C SER A 49 12.08 -1.33 -4.02
N LEU A 50 12.04 -2.56 -3.50
CA LEU A 50 12.92 -3.07 -2.46
C LEU A 50 14.24 -3.60 -3.03
N ALA A 51 14.21 -4.19 -4.24
CA ALA A 51 15.36 -4.75 -4.94
C ALA A 51 16.58 -3.82 -5.04
N PRO A 52 16.48 -2.55 -5.47
CA PRO A 52 17.64 -1.65 -5.56
C PRO A 52 18.21 -1.29 -4.18
N ILE A 53 17.38 -1.27 -3.13
CA ILE A 53 17.81 -0.99 -1.75
C ILE A 53 18.59 -2.17 -1.19
N LEU A 54 18.08 -3.39 -1.37
CA LEU A 54 18.76 -4.64 -1.00
C LEU A 54 20.10 -4.79 -1.73
N TRP A 55 20.13 -4.45 -3.03
CA TRP A 55 21.37 -4.48 -3.83
C TRP A 55 22.44 -3.54 -3.25
N ARG A 56 22.05 -2.29 -2.92
CA ARG A 56 22.96 -1.33 -2.29
C ARG A 56 23.38 -1.72 -0.88
N TYR A 57 22.47 -2.30 -0.08
CA TYR A 57 22.79 -2.83 1.24
C TYR A 57 23.86 -3.92 1.16
N ARG A 58 23.76 -4.83 0.16
CA ARG A 58 24.79 -5.84 -0.11
C ARG A 58 26.13 -5.22 -0.50
N GLN A 59 26.15 -4.16 -1.31
CA GLN A 59 27.37 -3.45 -1.68
C GLN A 59 28.03 -2.75 -0.47
N ALA A 60 27.24 -2.19 0.44
CA ALA A 60 27.75 -1.52 1.65
C ALA A 60 28.41 -2.49 2.63
N LEU A 61 27.96 -3.75 2.64
CA LEU A 61 28.49 -4.84 3.46
C LEU A 61 29.69 -5.56 2.84
N GLY A 62 30.40 -4.93 1.88
CA GLY A 62 31.41 -5.51 0.96
C GLY A 62 32.66 -6.18 1.57
N ARG A 63 32.62 -6.64 2.82
CA ARG A 63 33.63 -7.45 3.50
C ARG A 63 33.08 -8.69 4.23
N THR A 64 31.76 -8.91 4.21
CA THR A 64 31.11 -10.07 4.85
C THR A 64 30.92 -11.21 3.84
N GLY A 65 31.14 -12.47 4.22
CA GLY A 65 31.00 -13.62 3.30
C GLY A 65 29.61 -13.71 2.63
N GLU A 66 29.55 -14.23 1.40
CA GLU A 66 28.34 -14.23 0.54
C GLU A 66 27.11 -14.87 1.21
N ALA A 67 27.29 -15.93 1.99
CA ALA A 67 26.22 -16.58 2.73
C ALA A 67 25.64 -15.69 3.86
N CYS A 68 26.49 -14.91 4.53
CA CYS A 68 26.07 -13.96 5.58
C CYS A 68 25.33 -12.77 4.96
N LEU A 69 25.82 -12.26 3.82
CA LEU A 69 25.16 -11.22 3.02
C LEU A 69 23.74 -11.63 2.59
N GLY A 70 23.59 -12.85 2.08
CA GLY A 70 22.28 -13.40 1.71
C GLY A 70 21.32 -13.44 2.90
N ARG A 71 21.78 -13.96 4.05
CA ARG A 71 20.98 -14.06 5.28
C ARG A 71 20.56 -12.70 5.84
N LEU A 72 21.43 -11.69 5.78
CA LEU A 72 21.11 -10.35 6.27
C LEU A 72 20.11 -9.64 5.33
N ALA A 73 20.27 -9.80 4.01
CA ALA A 73 19.34 -9.25 3.03
C ALA A 73 17.94 -9.87 3.14
N THR A 74 17.85 -11.19 3.34
CA THR A 74 16.56 -11.84 3.60
C THR A 74 15.93 -11.34 4.90
N LEU A 75 16.71 -11.17 5.97
CA LEU A 75 16.20 -10.67 7.24
C LEU A 75 15.63 -9.24 7.13
N VAL A 76 16.28 -8.36 6.36
CA VAL A 76 15.77 -7.02 6.04
C VAL A 76 14.44 -7.12 5.28
N GLY A 77 14.36 -8.00 4.29
CA GLY A 77 13.13 -8.25 3.54
C GLY A 77 11.99 -8.79 4.41
N VAL A 78 12.27 -9.72 5.31
CA VAL A 78 11.27 -10.25 6.26
C VAL A 78 10.78 -9.14 7.19
N GLY A 79 11.67 -8.31 7.74
CA GLY A 79 11.26 -7.17 8.57
C GLY A 79 10.40 -6.15 7.82
N TYR A 80 10.71 -5.92 6.54
CA TYR A 80 9.94 -5.06 5.65
C TYR A 80 8.52 -5.60 5.41
N PHE A 81 8.39 -6.87 5.02
CA PHE A 81 7.09 -7.48 4.76
C PHE A 81 6.30 -7.72 6.05
N PHE A 82 6.96 -7.91 7.19
CA PHE A 82 6.29 -7.96 8.49
C PHE A 82 5.52 -6.68 8.79
N ALA A 83 6.08 -5.51 8.51
CA ALA A 83 5.36 -4.23 8.65
C ALA A 83 4.10 -4.18 7.76
N TRP A 84 4.19 -4.68 6.53
CA TRP A 84 3.05 -4.78 5.61
C TRP A 84 1.99 -5.78 6.08
N THR A 85 2.41 -6.88 6.69
CA THR A 85 1.49 -7.86 7.31
C THR A 85 0.71 -7.22 8.45
N VAL A 86 1.38 -6.45 9.33
CA VAL A 86 0.71 -5.71 10.41
C VAL A 86 -0.29 -4.71 9.83
N PHE A 87 0.06 -4.01 8.76
CA PHE A 87 -0.87 -3.10 8.08
C PHE A 87 -2.09 -3.83 7.53
N GLY A 88 -1.90 -4.98 6.86
CA GLY A 88 -3.01 -5.81 6.38
C GLY A 88 -3.91 -6.32 7.51
N MET A 89 -3.31 -6.68 8.65
CA MET A 89 -4.01 -7.12 9.85
C MET A 89 -4.88 -6.02 10.47
N LEU A 90 -4.48 -4.74 10.34
CA LEU A 90 -5.28 -3.58 10.75
C LEU A 90 -6.33 -3.19 9.70
N ALA A 91 -5.98 -3.32 8.41
CA ALA A 91 -6.88 -2.97 7.31
C ALA A 91 -8.10 -3.90 7.23
N PHE A 92 -7.90 -5.22 7.46
CA PHE A 92 -8.99 -6.21 7.43
C PHE A 92 -10.16 -5.89 8.37
N PRO A 93 -9.98 -5.70 9.69
CA PRO A 93 -11.08 -5.41 10.60
C PRO A 93 -11.73 -4.05 10.30
N LEU A 94 -10.96 -3.04 9.86
CA LEU A 94 -11.52 -1.75 9.45
C LEU A 94 -12.46 -1.91 8.24
N GLY A 95 -11.99 -2.59 7.19
CA GLY A 95 -12.79 -2.83 5.99
C GLY A 95 -13.99 -3.73 6.25
N ALA A 96 -13.83 -4.78 7.07
CA ALA A 96 -14.93 -5.65 7.46
C ALA A 96 -15.98 -4.92 8.33
N ALA A 97 -15.56 -4.04 9.23
CA ALA A 97 -16.47 -3.22 10.03
C ALA A 97 -17.22 -2.21 9.14
N LEU A 98 -16.53 -1.53 8.22
CA LEU A 98 -17.17 -0.64 7.25
C LEU A 98 -18.22 -1.39 6.43
N ALA A 99 -17.85 -2.55 5.86
CA ALA A 99 -18.75 -3.38 5.06
C ALA A 99 -20.00 -3.81 5.87
N ALA A 100 -19.81 -4.20 7.13
CA ALA A 100 -20.92 -4.57 8.01
C ALA A 100 -21.87 -3.39 8.29
N ILE A 101 -21.34 -2.17 8.50
CA ILE A 101 -22.14 -0.97 8.72
C ILE A 101 -22.90 -0.59 7.45
N GLU A 102 -22.24 -0.64 6.28
CA GLU A 102 -22.85 -0.34 4.98
C GLU A 102 -24.01 -1.28 4.65
N MET A 103 -23.92 -2.56 5.02
CA MET A 103 -25.02 -3.52 4.88
C MET A 103 -26.21 -3.22 5.80
N GLN A 104 -25.97 -2.65 6.98
CA GLN A 104 -27.04 -2.33 7.94
C GLN A 104 -27.75 -1.00 7.64
N GLN A 105 -27.09 -0.06 6.96
CA GLN A 105 -27.62 1.28 6.72
C GLN A 105 -27.62 1.66 5.22
N PRO A 106 -28.76 1.49 4.52
CA PRO A 106 -28.90 1.81 3.09
C PRO A 106 -28.70 3.31 2.77
N ALA A 107 -28.91 4.18 3.75
CA ALA A 107 -28.65 5.62 3.64
C ALA A 107 -27.13 5.89 3.65
N LEU A 108 -26.37 5.14 4.45
CA LEU A 108 -24.91 5.24 4.49
C LEU A 108 -24.28 4.66 3.22
N ALA A 109 -24.81 3.55 2.71
CA ALA A 109 -24.38 2.93 1.44
C ALA A 109 -24.44 3.90 0.24
N ARG A 110 -25.40 4.84 0.23
CA ARG A 110 -25.50 5.90 -0.79
C ARG A 110 -24.47 7.01 -0.63
N ALA A 111 -23.94 7.23 0.57
CA ALA A 111 -22.89 8.21 0.84
C ALA A 111 -21.47 7.66 0.62
N VAL A 112 -21.32 6.33 0.48
CA VAL A 112 -20.02 5.67 0.26
C VAL A 112 -19.25 6.23 -0.94
N PRO A 113 -19.85 6.50 -2.12
CA PRO A 113 -19.12 7.08 -3.24
C PRO A 113 -18.52 8.46 -2.91
N ILE A 114 -19.22 9.27 -2.10
CA ILE A 114 -18.73 10.57 -1.65
C ILE A 114 -17.60 10.39 -0.64
N ALA A 115 -17.76 9.48 0.33
CA ALA A 115 -16.71 9.16 1.31
C ALA A 115 -15.44 8.59 0.63
N ALA A 116 -15.61 7.69 -0.34
CA ALA A 116 -14.55 7.17 -1.19
C ALA A 116 -13.84 8.29 -1.96
N GLY A 117 -14.60 9.19 -2.59
CA GLY A 117 -14.08 10.38 -3.25
C GLY A 117 -13.30 11.31 -2.30
N MET A 118 -13.76 11.47 -1.06
CA MET A 118 -13.05 12.24 -0.02
C MET A 118 -11.75 11.57 0.40
N VAL A 119 -11.73 10.23 0.56
CA VAL A 119 -10.49 9.49 0.83
C VAL A 119 -9.50 9.64 -0.33
N VAL A 120 -9.98 9.56 -1.57
CA VAL A 120 -9.17 9.79 -2.78
C VAL A 120 -8.59 11.21 -2.79
N LEU A 121 -9.41 12.23 -2.46
CA LEU A 121 -8.95 13.61 -2.34
C LEU A 121 -7.88 13.76 -1.27
N ILE A 122 -8.13 13.25 -0.06
CA ILE A 122 -7.17 13.33 1.06
C ILE A 122 -5.87 12.64 0.68
N ALA A 123 -5.94 11.46 0.05
CA ALA A 123 -4.76 10.75 -0.46
C ALA A 123 -3.98 11.60 -1.47
N GLY A 124 -4.67 12.26 -2.41
CA GLY A 124 -4.07 13.17 -3.38
C GLY A 124 -3.42 14.40 -2.74
N PHE A 125 -4.05 15.00 -1.74
CA PHE A 125 -3.45 16.11 -0.97
C PHE A 125 -2.22 15.65 -0.18
N LEU A 126 -2.29 14.51 0.50
CA LEU A 126 -1.15 13.90 1.19
C LEU A 126 0.02 13.68 0.21
N GLN A 127 -0.29 13.33 -1.04
CA GLN A 127 0.70 13.16 -2.11
C GLN A 127 1.44 14.46 -2.48
N LEU A 128 0.79 15.61 -2.30
CA LEU A 128 1.32 16.95 -2.58
C LEU A 128 2.11 17.56 -1.40
N THR A 129 2.01 16.96 -0.20
CA THR A 129 2.62 17.53 1.01
C THR A 129 4.15 17.48 1.00
N ALA A 130 4.77 18.47 1.65
CA ALA A 130 6.20 18.45 1.98
C ALA A 130 6.59 17.24 2.85
N TRP A 131 5.63 16.70 3.63
CA TRP A 131 5.80 15.48 4.41
C TRP A 131 6.12 14.27 3.52
N LYS A 132 5.37 14.08 2.42
CA LYS A 132 5.67 13.03 1.44
C LYS A 132 7.01 13.25 0.76
N ALA A 133 7.32 14.48 0.37
CA ALA A 133 8.62 14.81 -0.26
C ALA A 133 9.79 14.45 0.67
N HIS A 134 9.68 14.77 1.98
CA HIS A 134 10.66 14.43 2.99
C HIS A 134 10.79 12.91 3.17
N HIS A 135 9.68 12.17 3.25
CA HIS A 135 9.70 10.70 3.41
C HIS A 135 10.28 10.01 2.18
N LEU A 136 10.00 10.52 0.98
CA LEU A 136 10.57 10.02 -0.27
C LEU A 136 12.07 10.28 -0.34
N ALA A 137 12.53 11.45 0.12
CA ALA A 137 13.95 11.75 0.26
C ALA A 137 14.63 10.79 1.25
N CYS A 138 14.07 10.59 2.45
CA CYS A 138 14.60 9.63 3.43
C CYS A 138 14.58 8.18 2.93
N CYS A 139 13.56 7.77 2.16
CA CYS A 139 13.53 6.43 1.54
C CYS A 139 14.60 6.26 0.45
N ARG A 140 15.07 7.36 -0.16
CA ARG A 140 16.14 7.39 -1.17
C ARG A 140 17.53 7.58 -0.57
N GLU A 141 17.60 8.22 0.59
CA GLU A 141 18.81 8.34 1.41
C GLU A 141 19.21 6.94 1.88
N ALA A 142 19.94 6.27 1.00
CA ALA A 142 20.58 5.01 1.28
C ALA A 142 21.58 5.19 2.43
N PRO A 143 21.87 4.12 3.20
CA PRO A 143 23.03 4.13 4.10
C PRO A 143 24.26 4.56 3.29
N ALA A 144 24.92 5.63 3.73
CA ALA A 144 26.06 6.20 3.04
C ALA A 144 27.07 5.09 2.69
N ARG A 145 27.55 5.08 1.44
CA ARG A 145 28.68 4.24 1.00
C ARG A 145 29.81 4.41 2.02
N GLY A 146 30.18 3.33 2.70
CA GLY A 146 31.27 3.33 3.67
C GLY A 146 30.88 3.31 5.14
N ARG A 147 29.59 3.34 5.50
CA ARG A 147 29.17 3.07 6.88
C ARG A 147 29.20 1.56 7.11
N THR A 148 30.21 1.07 7.82
CA THR A 148 30.30 -0.31 8.28
C THR A 148 29.12 -0.62 9.20
N LEU A 149 28.02 -1.08 8.61
CA LEU A 149 26.88 -1.61 9.36
C LEU A 149 27.36 -2.86 10.10
N PRO A 150 27.12 -2.97 11.42
CA PRO A 150 27.41 -4.19 12.15
C PRO A 150 26.71 -5.37 11.47
N ALA A 151 27.41 -6.47 11.26
CA ALA A 151 26.84 -7.70 10.72
C ALA A 151 26.00 -8.46 11.77
N ASP A 152 25.09 -7.76 12.44
CA ASP A 152 24.22 -8.31 13.47
C ASP A 152 22.79 -8.47 12.95
N ALA A 153 22.21 -9.64 13.19
CA ALA A 153 20.84 -9.97 12.80
C ALA A 153 19.83 -9.00 13.44
N GLY A 154 20.05 -8.58 14.69
CA GLY A 154 19.17 -7.61 15.36
C GLY A 154 19.11 -6.26 14.63
N THR A 155 20.26 -5.78 14.14
CA THR A 155 20.35 -4.53 13.37
C THR A 155 19.69 -4.63 12.00
N ALA A 156 19.88 -5.75 11.29
CA ALA A 156 19.25 -6.00 9.99
C ALA A 156 17.71 -6.08 10.10
N TRP A 157 17.19 -6.75 11.13
CA TRP A 157 15.75 -6.80 11.41
C TRP A 157 15.17 -5.40 11.66
N ARG A 158 15.78 -4.63 12.57
CA ARG A 158 15.35 -3.25 12.87
C ARG A 158 15.46 -2.32 11.67
N HIS A 159 16.44 -2.56 10.79
CA HIS A 159 16.58 -1.80 9.55
C HIS A 159 15.44 -2.13 8.57
N GLY A 160 15.13 -3.41 8.37
CA GLY A 160 13.98 -3.85 7.58
C GLY A 160 12.65 -3.29 8.09
N LEU A 161 12.43 -3.32 9.41
CA LEU A 161 11.22 -2.79 10.03
C LEU A 161 11.06 -1.28 9.83
N ARG A 162 12.13 -0.50 10.05
CA ARG A 162 12.12 0.95 9.79
C ARG A 162 11.87 1.26 8.32
N LEU A 163 12.50 0.50 7.42
CA LEU A 163 12.29 0.66 5.98
C LEU A 163 10.83 0.34 5.60
N GLY A 164 10.24 -0.70 6.18
CA GLY A 164 8.84 -1.06 6.01
C GLY A 164 7.91 0.06 6.48
N LEU A 165 8.14 0.61 7.67
CA LEU A 165 7.36 1.71 8.23
C LEU A 165 7.48 3.00 7.40
N HIS A 166 8.70 3.42 7.02
CA HIS A 166 8.87 4.59 6.16
C HIS A 166 8.21 4.39 4.79
N CYS A 167 8.28 3.17 4.25
CA CYS A 167 7.61 2.84 2.99
C CYS A 167 6.09 2.88 3.13
N SER A 168 5.52 2.35 4.21
CA SER A 168 4.08 2.39 4.43
C SER A 168 3.59 3.83 4.61
N TYR A 169 4.30 4.69 5.37
CA TYR A 169 3.96 6.11 5.46
C TYR A 169 4.04 6.85 4.12
N CYS A 170 5.08 6.60 3.33
CA CYS A 170 5.26 7.25 2.02
C CYS A 170 4.20 6.80 0.99
N CYS A 171 3.80 5.52 1.05
CA CYS A 171 2.84 4.92 0.12
C CYS A 171 1.40 4.94 0.65
N ALA A 172 1.16 5.42 1.88
CA ALA A 172 -0.14 5.33 2.56
C ALA A 172 -1.29 5.86 1.72
N GLY A 173 -1.12 6.99 1.03
CA GLY A 173 -2.13 7.55 0.13
C GLY A 173 -2.47 6.62 -1.04
N LEU A 174 -1.45 6.04 -1.70
CA LEU A 174 -1.64 5.10 -2.80
C LEU A 174 -2.23 3.76 -2.33
N THR A 175 -1.85 3.31 -1.13
CA THR A 175 -2.45 2.12 -0.51
C THR A 175 -3.91 2.36 -0.13
N ALA A 176 -4.26 3.54 0.36
CA ALA A 176 -5.64 3.93 0.62
C ALA A 176 -6.46 3.96 -0.68
N LEU A 177 -5.90 4.46 -1.78
CA LEU A 177 -6.55 4.39 -3.09
C LEU A 177 -6.79 2.95 -3.52
N LEU A 178 -5.80 2.07 -3.38
CA LEU A 178 -5.92 0.66 -3.72
C LEU A 178 -7.03 -0.04 -2.90
N LEU A 179 -7.16 0.33 -1.62
CA LEU A 179 -8.21 -0.17 -0.73
C LEU A 179 -9.60 0.29 -1.20
N VAL A 180 -9.75 1.58 -1.55
CA VAL A 180 -11.01 2.18 -1.98
C VAL A 180 -11.43 1.72 -3.38
N SER A 181 -10.49 1.62 -4.32
CA SER A 181 -10.77 1.19 -5.71
C SER A 181 -11.04 -0.31 -5.84
N GLY A 182 -10.92 -1.06 -4.74
CA GLY A 182 -11.06 -2.51 -4.73
C GLY A 182 -9.70 -3.21 -4.73
N VAL A 183 -9.45 -3.98 -3.66
CA VAL A 183 -8.23 -4.77 -3.46
C VAL A 183 -8.01 -5.84 -4.54
N MET A 184 -8.99 -6.13 -5.40
CA MET A 184 -8.89 -7.18 -6.42
C MET A 184 -8.75 -6.66 -7.86
N GLU A 185 -8.80 -5.34 -8.09
CA GLU A 185 -8.72 -4.86 -9.47
C GLU A 185 -7.26 -4.81 -9.94
N LEU A 186 -6.87 -5.77 -10.78
CA LEU A 186 -5.49 -5.91 -11.28
C LEU A 186 -4.99 -4.63 -11.96
N ARG A 187 -5.88 -3.87 -12.61
CA ARG A 187 -5.52 -2.59 -13.23
C ARG A 187 -5.12 -1.56 -12.18
N ALA A 188 -5.90 -1.43 -11.10
CA ALA A 188 -5.58 -0.53 -9.99
C ALA A 188 -4.27 -0.93 -9.32
N MET A 189 -4.04 -2.24 -9.12
CA MET A 189 -2.76 -2.74 -8.64
C MET A 189 -1.61 -2.33 -9.57
N ALA A 190 -1.72 -2.62 -10.87
CA ALA A 190 -0.65 -2.31 -11.82
C ALA A 190 -0.32 -0.80 -11.85
N VAL A 191 -1.34 0.05 -11.84
CA VAL A 191 -1.16 1.52 -11.82
C VAL A 191 -0.50 1.97 -10.51
N VAL A 192 -0.95 1.46 -9.35
CA VAL A 192 -0.38 1.83 -8.05
C VAL A 192 1.06 1.34 -7.92
N ALA A 193 1.36 0.10 -8.34
CA ALA A 193 2.72 -0.44 -8.34
C ALA A 193 3.65 0.37 -9.24
N ALA A 194 3.18 0.72 -10.46
CA ALA A 194 3.93 1.57 -11.37
C ALA A 194 4.15 2.97 -10.77
N ALA A 195 3.12 3.58 -10.18
CA ALA A 195 3.22 4.87 -9.51
C ALA A 195 4.27 4.85 -8.39
N VAL A 196 4.20 3.88 -7.48
CA VAL A 196 5.19 3.72 -6.39
C VAL A 196 6.60 3.51 -6.94
N THR A 197 6.74 2.69 -7.98
CA THR A 197 8.03 2.38 -8.60
C THR A 197 8.63 3.62 -9.27
N VAL A 198 7.85 4.36 -10.04
CA VAL A 198 8.29 5.59 -10.72
C VAL A 198 8.60 6.68 -9.70
N GLU A 199 7.77 6.86 -8.66
CA GLU A 199 8.04 7.79 -7.55
C GLU A 199 9.37 7.49 -6.86
N ARG A 200 9.75 6.22 -6.75
CA ARG A 200 10.99 5.82 -6.07
C ARG A 200 12.22 5.86 -6.98
N LEU A 201 12.08 5.49 -8.25
CA LEU A 201 13.21 5.37 -9.19
C LEU A 201 13.50 6.65 -9.98
N ALA A 202 12.52 7.54 -10.17
CA ALA A 202 12.71 8.72 -11.01
C ALA A 202 13.74 9.71 -10.39
N PRO A 203 14.65 10.32 -11.16
CA PRO A 203 15.59 11.30 -10.62
C PRO A 203 14.90 12.50 -9.95
N ALA A 204 13.69 12.85 -10.40
CA ALA A 204 12.84 13.90 -9.82
C ALA A 204 11.57 13.34 -9.13
N GLY A 205 11.74 12.44 -8.17
CA GLY A 205 10.62 11.75 -7.49
C GLY A 205 9.59 12.68 -6.85
N GLU A 206 10.02 13.83 -6.34
CA GLU A 206 9.12 14.85 -5.80
C GLU A 206 8.19 15.44 -6.87
N ARG A 207 8.72 15.72 -8.07
CA ARG A 207 7.91 16.23 -9.20
C ARG A 207 6.93 15.17 -9.69
N VAL A 208 7.38 13.91 -9.76
CA VAL A 208 6.52 12.77 -10.11
C VAL A 208 5.41 12.59 -9.06
N ALA A 209 5.74 12.63 -7.76
CA ALA A 209 4.77 12.51 -6.70
C ALA A 209 3.74 13.65 -6.76
N ARG A 210 4.17 14.89 -7.03
CA ARG A 210 3.24 16.01 -7.24
C ARG A 210 2.33 15.81 -8.45
N ALA A 211 2.86 15.33 -9.57
CA ALA A 211 2.07 15.05 -10.77
C ALA A 211 1.00 13.98 -10.50
N ILE A 212 1.40 12.87 -9.87
CA ILE A 212 0.48 11.79 -9.48
C ILE A 212 -0.56 12.31 -8.48
N GLY A 213 -0.14 13.13 -7.51
CA GLY A 213 -1.04 13.77 -6.55
C GLY A 213 -2.09 14.66 -7.22
N ALA A 214 -1.69 15.48 -8.20
CA ALA A 214 -2.62 16.33 -8.95
C ALA A 214 -3.63 15.49 -9.75
N VAL A 215 -3.19 14.39 -10.37
CA VAL A 215 -4.08 13.45 -11.07
C VAL A 215 -5.08 12.81 -10.09
N ILE A 216 -4.63 12.39 -8.92
CA ILE A 216 -5.48 11.78 -7.89
C ILE A 216 -6.50 12.80 -7.35
N VAL A 217 -6.08 14.05 -7.08
CA VAL A 217 -7.00 15.12 -6.65
C VAL A 217 -8.05 15.38 -7.72
N GLY A 218 -7.65 15.46 -8.99
CA GLY A 218 -8.57 15.59 -10.11
C GLY A 218 -9.56 14.44 -10.18
N ALA A 219 -9.09 13.20 -10.04
CA ALA A 219 -9.95 12.01 -9.99
C ALA A 219 -10.94 12.08 -8.81
N GLY A 220 -10.48 12.42 -7.61
CA GLY A 220 -11.32 12.57 -6.42
C GLY A 220 -12.41 13.62 -6.59
N LEU A 221 -12.07 14.80 -7.13
CA LEU A 221 -13.05 15.84 -7.46
C LEU A 221 -14.09 15.34 -8.47
N THR A 222 -13.67 14.62 -9.51
CA THR A 222 -14.61 14.11 -10.52
C THR A 222 -15.54 13.03 -9.96
N LEU A 223 -15.05 12.20 -9.03
CA LEU A 223 -15.85 11.19 -8.35
C LEU A 223 -16.91 11.85 -7.45
N ILE A 224 -16.53 12.87 -6.69
CA ILE A 224 -17.47 13.62 -5.84
C ILE A 224 -18.49 14.36 -6.69
N ALA A 225 -18.06 15.02 -7.77
CA ALA A 225 -18.96 15.73 -8.68
C ALA A 225 -19.98 14.79 -9.34
N ARG A 226 -19.54 13.59 -9.77
CA ARG A 226 -20.45 12.57 -10.31
C ARG A 226 -21.41 12.04 -9.26
N ALA A 227 -20.93 11.78 -8.05
CA ALA A 227 -21.78 11.32 -6.95
C ALA A 227 -22.83 12.37 -6.55
N ALA A 228 -22.45 13.66 -6.53
CA ALA A 228 -23.37 14.76 -6.26
C ALA A 228 -24.36 15.05 -7.40
N ALA A 229 -24.03 14.69 -8.64
CA ALA A 229 -24.92 14.83 -9.79
C ALA A 229 -25.91 13.66 -9.94
N LEU A 230 -25.64 12.52 -9.30
CA LEU A 230 -26.47 11.29 -9.34
C LEU A 230 -27.34 11.10 -8.08
N GLY A 231 -27.08 11.85 -7.01
CA GLY A 231 -27.87 11.85 -5.77
C GLY A 231 -28.93 12.93 -5.77
#